data_AF-A0A0H1BPL0-F1
#
_entry.id   AF-A0A0H1BPL0-F1
#
_cell.length_a   1.000
_cell.length_b   1.000
_cell.length_c   1.000
_cell.angle_alpha   90.00
_cell.angle_beta   90.00
_cell.angle_gamma   90.00
#
_symmetry.space_group_name_H-M   'P 1'
#
loop_
_entity.id
_entity.type
_entity.pdbx_description
1 polymer ?
#
loop_
_entity_poly.entity_id
_entity_poly.type
_entity_poly.pdbx_seq_one_letter_code
_entity_poly.pdbx_strand_id
1 'polypeptide(L)'
;MVLAEAATERQCQFFKIPDPNVAAVIGGLNFAQVTGLRADSMLSRDEWRARVIERPRGMTASQAEADSFVEVCETLAEKRQFERQAMGDRPVSIIRCNGMRDYERLYAKGVEVGNGTEEQRKAFRDLLDTWDEIDRELKEEQLRLSSKCHFVHVADCGHNVQLIRPDVIAEEIKWVLENILNFSTS
;
A
#
# COMPACT_ATOMS: atom_id res chain seq x y z
N MET A 1 -9.13 14.02 -3.47
CA MET A 1 -8.22 12.92 -3.90
C MET A 1 -8.32 11.80 -2.87
N VAL A 2 -8.27 10.53 -3.29
CA VAL A 2 -8.25 9.38 -2.37
C VAL A 2 -6.91 8.67 -2.53
N LEU A 3 -6.20 8.45 -1.43
CA LEU A 3 -4.89 7.84 -1.38
C LEU A 3 -4.99 6.51 -0.62
N ALA A 4 -4.86 5.40 -1.32
CA ALA A 4 -4.72 4.07 -0.73
C ALA A 4 -3.31 3.57 -1.02
N GLU A 5 -2.54 3.23 0.01
CA GLU A 5 -1.17 2.71 -0.13
C GLU A 5 -0.19 3.64 -0.89
N ALA A 6 -0.43 4.96 -0.90
CA ALA A 6 0.42 5.92 -1.61
C ALA A 6 1.83 6.05 -0.99
N ALA A 7 2.81 6.35 -1.85
CA ALA A 7 4.20 6.60 -1.46
C ALA A 7 4.36 7.91 -0.69
N THR A 8 5.32 7.97 0.24
CA THR A 8 5.58 9.16 1.07
C THR A 8 7.04 9.62 0.99
N GLU A 9 7.32 10.84 1.49
CA GLU A 9 8.66 11.45 1.47
C GLU A 9 9.72 10.59 2.19
N ARG A 10 9.31 9.85 3.22
CA ARG A 10 10.21 9.13 4.13
C ARG A 10 10.14 7.61 4.00
N GLN A 11 9.24 7.06 3.18
CA GLN A 11 9.00 5.61 3.14
C GLN A 11 10.27 4.81 2.81
N CYS A 12 11.11 5.30 1.89
CA CYS A 12 12.37 4.64 1.52
C CYS A 12 13.43 4.59 2.64
N GLN A 13 13.25 5.36 3.72
CA GLN A 13 14.14 5.35 4.89
C GLN A 13 13.87 4.14 5.79
N PHE A 14 12.69 3.52 5.67
CA PHE A 14 12.26 2.41 6.51
C PHE A 14 12.35 1.07 5.80
N PHE A 15 12.00 1.01 4.51
CA PHE A 15 12.13 -0.19 3.69
C PHE A 15 12.40 0.15 2.23
N LYS A 16 12.90 -0.83 1.49
CA LYS A 16 13.12 -0.73 0.05
C LYS A 16 12.13 -1.62 -0.69
N ILE A 17 11.83 -1.25 -1.93
CA ILE A 17 11.05 -2.08 -2.84
C ILE A 17 11.93 -2.28 -4.09
N PRO A 18 12.25 -3.53 -4.46
CA PRO A 18 12.11 -4.75 -3.66
C PRO A 18 13.12 -4.78 -2.49
N ASP A 19 12.69 -5.26 -1.32
CA ASP A 19 13.62 -5.62 -0.24
C ASP A 19 14.20 -7.02 -0.51
N PRO A 20 15.54 -7.19 -0.57
CA PRO A 20 16.14 -8.47 -0.94
C PRO A 20 15.91 -9.58 0.11
N ASN A 21 15.75 -9.25 1.39
CA ASN A 21 15.46 -10.23 2.43
C ASN A 21 14.02 -10.71 2.33
N VAL A 22 13.08 -9.76 2.14
CA VAL A 22 11.67 -10.06 1.90
C VAL A 22 11.52 -10.90 0.64
N ALA A 23 12.15 -10.50 -0.47
CA ALA A 23 12.11 -11.22 -1.74
C ALA A 23 12.68 -12.64 -1.63
N ALA A 24 13.77 -12.84 -0.88
CA ALA A 24 14.38 -14.16 -0.69
C ALA A 24 13.47 -15.12 0.10
N VAL A 25 12.76 -14.63 1.12
CA VAL A 25 11.82 -15.45 1.92
C VAL A 25 10.52 -15.71 1.17
N ILE A 26 9.99 -14.70 0.45
CA ILE A 26 8.81 -14.89 -0.40
C ILE A 26 9.11 -15.84 -1.56
N GLY A 27 10.26 -15.70 -2.21
CA GLY A 27 10.68 -16.53 -3.33
C GLY A 27 9.59 -16.66 -4.41
N GLY A 28 9.30 -17.91 -4.81
CA GLY A 28 8.27 -18.22 -5.81
C GLY A 28 6.85 -18.37 -5.26
N LEU A 29 6.56 -17.94 -4.02
CA LEU A 29 5.23 -18.09 -3.43
C LEU A 29 4.17 -17.32 -4.21
N ASN A 30 3.00 -17.94 -4.39
CA ASN A 30 1.86 -17.26 -4.99
C ASN A 30 1.21 -16.32 -3.96
N PHE A 31 1.51 -15.02 -4.07
CA PHE A 31 0.97 -13.98 -3.19
C PHE A 31 -0.54 -14.14 -2.96
N ALA A 32 -1.32 -14.23 -4.04
CA ALA A 32 -2.79 -14.22 -3.93
C ALA A 32 -3.37 -15.47 -3.25
N GLN A 33 -2.65 -16.59 -3.30
CA GLN A 33 -3.01 -17.81 -2.60
C GLN A 33 -2.63 -17.73 -1.12
N VAL A 34 -1.40 -17.30 -0.82
CA VAL A 34 -0.88 -17.28 0.56
C VAL A 34 -1.60 -16.22 1.41
N THR A 35 -1.88 -15.05 0.83
CA THR A 35 -2.57 -13.98 1.55
C THR A 35 -4.08 -14.16 1.62
N GLY A 36 -4.64 -15.15 0.92
CA GLY A 36 -6.09 -15.32 0.81
C GLY A 36 -6.77 -14.32 -0.13
N LEU A 37 -6.01 -13.43 -0.79
CA LEU A 37 -6.54 -12.36 -1.66
C LEU A 37 -7.57 -12.86 -2.67
N ARG A 38 -7.38 -14.05 -3.25
CA ARG A 38 -8.35 -14.59 -4.21
C ARG A 38 -9.69 -14.93 -3.57
N ALA A 39 -9.66 -15.47 -2.36
CA ALA A 39 -10.88 -15.87 -1.64
C ALA A 39 -11.62 -14.63 -1.10
N ASP A 40 -10.86 -13.64 -0.66
CA ASP A 40 -11.39 -12.44 -0.01
C ASP A 40 -11.79 -11.33 -1.01
N SER A 41 -11.40 -11.45 -2.28
CA SER A 41 -11.76 -10.44 -3.29
C SER A 41 -13.24 -10.45 -3.65
N MET A 42 -13.80 -9.28 -3.89
CA MET A 42 -15.17 -9.08 -4.39
C MET A 42 -15.32 -9.36 -5.90
N LEU A 43 -14.25 -9.77 -6.57
CA LEU A 43 -14.29 -10.15 -7.98
C LEU A 43 -14.98 -11.50 -8.17
N SER A 44 -15.84 -11.58 -9.18
CA SER A 44 -16.35 -12.85 -9.67
C SER A 44 -15.20 -13.75 -10.16
N ARG A 45 -15.52 -15.03 -10.37
CA ARG A 45 -14.53 -15.99 -10.91
C ARG A 45 -13.98 -15.54 -12.26
N ASP A 46 -14.81 -15.00 -13.13
CA ASP A 46 -14.42 -14.60 -14.48
C ASP A 46 -13.64 -13.28 -14.48
N GLU A 47 -14.02 -12.29 -13.67
CA GLU A 47 -13.25 -11.05 -13.49
C GLU A 47 -11.85 -11.33 -12.93
N TRP A 48 -11.75 -12.24 -11.96
CA TRP A 48 -10.44 -12.65 -11.47
C TRP A 48 -9.61 -13.35 -12.55
N ARG A 49 -10.22 -14.24 -13.34
CA ARG A 49 -9.51 -14.90 -14.45
C ARG A 49 -9.01 -13.88 -15.46
N ALA A 50 -9.83 -12.90 -15.83
CA ALA A 50 -9.43 -11.79 -16.69
C ALA A 50 -8.25 -11.03 -16.10
N ARG A 51 -8.32 -10.65 -14.82
CA ARG A 51 -7.22 -9.99 -14.09
C ARG A 51 -5.92 -10.80 -14.12
N VAL A 52 -5.99 -12.11 -13.92
CA VAL A 52 -4.80 -12.99 -13.97
C VAL A 52 -4.21 -13.05 -15.38
N ILE A 53 -5.04 -13.12 -16.41
CA ILE A 53 -4.61 -13.11 -17.82
C ILE A 53 -3.94 -11.78 -18.19
N GLU A 54 -4.42 -10.66 -17.64
CA GLU A 54 -3.88 -9.33 -17.93
C GLU A 54 -2.63 -8.97 -17.11
N ARG A 55 -2.43 -9.59 -15.94
CA ARG A 55 -1.29 -9.30 -15.05
C ARG A 55 0.07 -9.24 -15.76
N PRO A 56 0.44 -10.16 -16.68
CA PRO A 56 1.72 -10.08 -17.39
C PRO A 56 1.95 -8.76 -18.14
N ARG A 57 0.88 -8.11 -18.62
CA ARG A 57 0.96 -6.82 -19.32
C ARG A 57 1.43 -5.68 -18.41
N GLY A 58 1.14 -5.78 -17.11
CA GLY A 58 1.53 -4.79 -16.11
C GLY A 58 2.91 -5.02 -15.51
N MET A 59 3.54 -6.19 -15.71
CA MET A 59 4.77 -6.54 -14.98
C MET A 59 5.93 -5.59 -15.28
N THR A 60 6.09 -5.13 -16.52
CA THR A 60 7.14 -4.16 -16.86
C THR A 60 6.93 -2.83 -16.15
N ALA A 61 5.69 -2.34 -16.08
CA ALA A 61 5.37 -1.11 -15.37
C ALA A 61 5.57 -1.28 -13.86
N SER A 62 5.09 -2.38 -13.27
CA SER A 62 5.29 -2.67 -11.85
C SER A 62 6.76 -2.81 -11.47
N GLN A 63 7.59 -3.39 -12.34
CA GLN A 63 9.03 -3.45 -12.09
C GLN A 63 9.67 -2.07 -12.16
N ALA A 64 9.31 -1.24 -13.15
CA ALA A 64 9.80 0.13 -13.23
C ALA A 64 9.36 0.97 -12.01
N GLU A 65 8.13 0.81 -11.53
CA GLU A 65 7.65 1.44 -10.29
C GLU A 65 8.45 1.01 -9.06
N ALA A 66 8.78 -0.29 -8.95
CA ALA A 66 9.63 -0.80 -7.88
C ALA A 66 11.05 -0.22 -7.98
N ASP A 67 11.67 -0.25 -9.15
CA ASP A 67 13.04 0.22 -9.37
C ASP A 67 13.19 1.73 -9.08
N SER A 68 12.16 2.53 -9.36
CA SER A 68 12.12 3.97 -9.07
C SER A 68 11.63 4.32 -7.66
N PHE A 69 11.33 3.34 -6.80
CA PHE A 69 10.69 3.61 -5.50
C PHE A 69 11.49 4.59 -4.61
N VAL A 70 12.81 4.40 -4.54
CA VAL A 70 13.69 5.29 -3.74
C VAL A 70 13.73 6.70 -4.34
N GLU A 71 13.91 6.79 -5.66
CA GLU A 71 13.92 8.05 -6.41
C GLU A 71 12.61 8.83 -6.22
N VAL A 72 11.46 8.14 -6.23
CA VAL A 72 10.14 8.74 -5.98
C VAL A 72 10.07 9.32 -4.57
N CYS A 73 10.50 8.59 -3.54
CA CYS A 73 10.49 9.08 -2.17
C CYS A 73 11.39 10.32 -2.01
N GLU A 74 12.61 10.27 -2.55
CA GLU A 74 13.57 11.38 -2.53
C GLU A 74 13.01 12.62 -3.26
N THR A 75 12.41 12.41 -4.44
CA THR A 75 11.75 13.48 -5.21
C THR A 75 10.60 14.12 -4.43
N LEU A 76 9.80 13.32 -3.73
CA LEU A 76 8.72 13.84 -2.89
C LEU A 76 9.28 14.66 -1.71
N ALA A 77 10.35 14.18 -1.08
CA ALA A 77 11.04 14.89 0.00
C ALA A 77 11.62 16.23 -0.46
N GLU A 78 12.25 16.28 -1.63
CA GLU A 78 12.76 17.53 -2.24
C GLU A 78 11.64 18.53 -2.51
N LYS A 79 10.46 18.04 -2.93
CA LYS A 79 9.27 18.89 -3.11
C LYS A 79 8.71 19.42 -1.80
N ARG A 80 9.06 18.82 -0.66
CA ARG A 80 8.56 19.17 0.69
C ARG A 80 7.04 19.24 0.70
N GLN A 81 6.37 18.26 0.08
CA GLN A 81 4.93 18.27 -0.15
C GLN A 81 4.12 18.37 1.15
N PHE A 82 4.59 17.79 2.25
CA PHE A 82 3.93 17.87 3.55
C PHE A 82 4.13 19.21 4.24
N GLU A 83 5.30 19.83 4.10
CA GLU A 83 5.54 21.16 4.67
C GLU A 83 4.82 22.26 3.88
N ARG A 84 4.82 22.14 2.55
CA ARG A 84 4.16 23.10 1.66
C ARG A 84 2.65 22.93 1.62
N GLN A 85 2.11 21.88 2.25
CA GLN A 85 0.71 21.50 2.15
C GLN A 85 0.30 21.48 0.67
N ALA A 86 0.94 20.62 -0.13
CA ALA A 86 0.92 20.69 -1.59
C ALA A 86 -0.49 20.65 -2.21
N MET A 87 -1.49 20.11 -1.49
CA MET A 87 -2.89 20.07 -1.93
C MET A 87 -3.71 21.28 -1.48
N GLY A 88 -3.15 22.17 -0.66
CA GLY A 88 -3.81 23.38 -0.18
C GLY A 88 -5.03 23.03 0.66
N ASP A 89 -6.19 23.46 0.22
CA ASP A 89 -7.51 23.20 0.84
C ASP A 89 -8.30 22.10 0.11
N ARG A 90 -7.75 21.50 -0.95
CA ARG A 90 -8.43 20.45 -1.71
C ARG A 90 -8.62 19.22 -0.81
N PRO A 91 -9.82 18.62 -0.74
CA PRO A 91 -10.06 17.49 0.13
C PRO A 91 -9.20 16.28 -0.26
N VAL A 92 -8.51 15.69 0.73
CA VAL A 92 -7.70 14.48 0.58
C VAL A 92 -8.18 13.44 1.60
N SER A 93 -8.55 12.26 1.12
CA SER A 93 -8.81 11.10 1.97
C SER A 93 -7.63 10.15 1.90
N ILE A 94 -7.21 9.64 3.06
CA ILE A 94 -6.12 8.69 3.23
C ILE A 94 -6.71 7.40 3.78
N ILE A 95 -6.52 6.30 3.07
CA ILE A 95 -6.93 4.97 3.47
C ILE A 95 -5.67 4.20 3.89
N ARG A 96 -5.63 3.82 5.17
CA ARG A 96 -4.65 2.89 5.73
C ARG A 96 -5.25 1.49 5.78
N CYS A 97 -4.50 0.51 5.29
CA CYS A 97 -4.83 -0.91 5.41
C CYS A 97 -3.81 -1.62 6.29
N ASN A 98 -4.06 -2.89 6.60
CA ASN A 98 -3.15 -3.74 7.34
C ASN A 98 -2.27 -4.58 6.39
N GLY A 99 -1.34 -3.91 5.71
CA GLY A 99 -0.38 -4.58 4.82
C GLY A 99 0.49 -5.61 5.55
N MET A 100 0.85 -5.34 6.81
CA MET A 100 1.63 -6.24 7.67
C MET A 100 1.03 -7.66 7.70
N ARG A 101 -0.30 -7.77 7.82
CA ARG A 101 -1.01 -9.07 7.83
C ARG A 101 -0.69 -9.95 6.60
N ASP A 102 -0.62 -9.35 5.41
CA ASP A 102 -0.30 -10.09 4.19
C ASP A 102 1.15 -10.59 4.22
N TYR A 103 2.08 -9.73 4.65
CA TYR A 103 3.50 -10.07 4.74
C TYR A 103 3.81 -11.06 5.87
N GLU A 104 3.06 -11.06 6.98
CA GLU A 104 3.17 -12.09 8.01
C GLU A 104 2.79 -13.48 7.47
N ARG A 105 1.71 -13.58 6.69
CA ARG A 105 1.30 -14.84 6.05
C ARG A 105 2.37 -15.34 5.08
N LEU A 106 2.95 -14.42 4.31
CA LEU A 106 4.02 -14.72 3.38
C LEU A 106 5.31 -15.16 4.08
N TYR A 107 5.68 -14.47 5.16
CA TYR A 107 6.80 -14.85 6.01
C TYR A 107 6.63 -16.26 6.56
N ALA A 108 5.50 -16.52 7.22
CA ALA A 108 5.21 -17.83 7.81
C ALA A 108 5.29 -18.95 6.75
N LYS A 109 4.69 -18.74 5.57
CA LYS A 109 4.74 -19.72 4.50
C LYS A 109 6.14 -19.87 3.89
N GLY A 110 6.88 -18.78 3.75
CA GLY A 110 8.25 -18.78 3.23
C GLY A 110 9.19 -19.58 4.12
N VAL A 111 9.10 -19.38 5.44
CA VAL A 111 9.86 -20.16 6.42
C VAL A 111 9.46 -21.63 6.39
N GLU A 112 8.15 -21.94 6.33
CA GLU A 112 7.62 -23.31 6.26
C GLU A 112 8.20 -24.09 5.07
N VAL A 113 8.31 -23.46 3.89
CA VAL A 113 8.86 -24.11 2.68
C VAL A 113 10.39 -24.02 2.57
N GLY A 114 11.06 -23.45 3.56
CA GLY A 114 12.52 -23.39 3.63
C GLY A 114 13.17 -22.27 2.81
N ASN A 115 12.43 -21.24 2.40
CA ASN A 115 12.98 -20.10 1.66
C ASN A 115 13.83 -19.17 2.55
N GLY A 116 14.84 -18.54 1.96
CA GLY A 116 15.75 -17.59 2.62
C GLY A 116 16.71 -18.23 3.64
N THR A 117 17.84 -17.57 3.89
CA THR A 117 18.77 -17.92 4.97
C THR A 117 18.24 -17.50 6.33
N GLU A 118 18.89 -17.93 7.42
CA GLU A 118 18.52 -17.51 8.78
C GLU A 118 18.59 -15.98 8.93
N GLU A 119 19.61 -15.35 8.38
CA GLU A 119 19.80 -13.90 8.40
C GLU A 119 18.69 -13.17 7.63
N GLN A 120 18.31 -13.67 6.45
CA GLN A 120 17.24 -13.09 5.64
C GLN A 120 15.88 -13.19 6.33
N ARG A 121 15.60 -14.35 6.95
CA ARG A 121 14.38 -14.56 7.75
C ARG A 121 14.37 -13.66 8.98
N LYS A 122 15.50 -13.50 9.66
CA LYS A 122 15.62 -12.59 10.80
C LYS A 122 15.35 -11.15 10.37
N ALA A 123 15.98 -10.68 9.31
CA ALA A 123 15.78 -9.32 8.81
C ALA A 123 14.32 -9.04 8.41
N PHE A 124 13.64 -10.01 7.77
CA PHE A 124 12.22 -9.85 7.44
C PHE A 124 11.34 -9.86 8.71
N ARG A 125 11.64 -10.69 9.72
CA ARG A 125 10.92 -10.64 11.00
C ARG A 125 11.13 -9.32 11.74
N ASP A 126 12.37 -8.82 11.81
CA ASP A 126 12.68 -7.53 12.43
C ASP A 126 11.92 -6.38 11.75
N LEU A 127 11.79 -6.42 10.41
CA LEU A 127 10.97 -5.46 9.66
C LEU A 127 9.48 -5.58 10.02
N LEU A 128 8.94 -6.81 10.06
CA LEU A 128 7.53 -7.03 10.41
C LEU A 128 7.21 -6.55 11.83
N ASP A 129 8.14 -6.67 12.79
CA ASP A 129 7.95 -6.24 14.19
C ASP A 129 7.77 -4.73 14.33
N THR A 130 8.26 -3.94 13.36
CA THR A 130 8.17 -2.47 13.35
C THR A 130 7.19 -1.94 12.31
N TRP A 131 6.68 -2.81 11.42
CA TRP A 131 5.92 -2.42 10.24
C TRP A 131 4.67 -1.62 10.56
N ASP A 132 3.82 -2.08 11.50
CA ASP A 132 2.53 -1.44 11.79
C ASP A 132 2.72 0.01 12.28
N GLU A 133 3.69 0.23 13.16
CA GLU A 133 4.02 1.55 13.69
C GLU A 133 4.56 2.49 12.60
N ILE A 134 5.51 2.01 11.80
CA ILE A 134 6.07 2.76 10.67
C ILE A 134 4.98 3.11 9.67
N ASP A 135 4.14 2.14 9.29
CA ASP A 135 3.06 2.36 8.33
C ASP A 135 2.08 3.42 8.86
N ARG A 136 1.68 3.34 10.14
CA ARG A 136 0.82 4.36 10.76
C ARG A 136 1.46 5.75 10.67
N GLU A 137 2.71 5.91 11.09
CA GLU A 137 3.43 7.18 11.03
C GLU A 137 3.41 7.75 9.61
N LEU A 138 3.76 6.93 8.61
CA LEU A 138 3.82 7.35 7.22
C LEU A 138 2.43 7.71 6.63
N LYS A 139 1.37 7.00 7.01
CA LYS A 139 0.01 7.35 6.56
C LYS A 139 -0.52 8.61 7.27
N GLU A 140 -0.23 8.80 8.55
CA GLU A 140 -0.62 10.00 9.29
C GLU A 140 0.13 11.26 8.81
N GLU A 141 1.39 11.14 8.38
CA GLU A 141 2.13 12.26 7.79
C GLU A 141 1.41 12.86 6.56
N GLN A 142 0.72 12.03 5.77
CA GLN A 142 -0.02 12.48 4.60
C GLN A 142 -1.21 13.38 4.94
N LEU A 143 -1.66 13.43 6.20
CA LEU A 143 -2.67 14.39 6.66
C LEU A 143 -2.20 15.83 6.55
N ARG A 144 -0.90 16.06 6.39
CA ARG A 144 -0.30 17.39 6.16
C ARG A 144 -0.36 17.84 4.70
N LEU A 145 -0.79 16.98 3.76
CA LEU A 145 -0.91 17.35 2.35
C LEU A 145 -1.96 18.44 2.13
N SER A 146 -3.02 18.46 2.93
CA SER A 146 -4.15 19.38 2.81
C SER A 146 -4.61 19.85 4.19
N SER A 147 -5.19 21.05 4.27
CA SER A 147 -5.94 21.48 5.46
C SER A 147 -7.27 20.75 5.63
N LYS A 148 -7.70 20.00 4.60
CA LYS A 148 -8.95 19.25 4.57
C LYS A 148 -8.68 17.77 4.33
N CYS A 149 -8.34 17.06 5.40
CA CYS A 149 -8.01 15.65 5.35
C CYS A 149 -9.06 14.77 6.04
N HIS A 150 -9.20 13.54 5.54
CA HIS A 150 -9.95 12.46 6.17
C HIS A 150 -9.06 11.23 6.24
N PHE A 151 -9.10 10.51 7.36
CA PHE A 151 -8.28 9.33 7.59
C PHE A 151 -9.17 8.14 7.93
N VAL A 152 -9.01 7.04 7.19
CA VAL A 152 -9.74 5.80 7.41
C VAL A 152 -8.76 4.65 7.58
N HIS A 153 -8.92 3.88 8.64
CA HIS A 153 -8.14 2.67 8.89
C HIS A 153 -9.01 1.42 8.73
N VAL A 154 -8.66 0.58 7.75
CA VAL A 154 -9.35 -0.67 7.42
C VAL A 154 -8.51 -1.86 7.93
N ALA A 155 -8.55 -2.08 9.25
CA ALA A 155 -7.65 -3.02 9.94
C ALA A 155 -7.80 -4.49 9.51
N ASP A 156 -8.95 -4.86 8.95
CA ASP A 156 -9.29 -6.20 8.47
C ASP A 156 -8.90 -6.44 7.00
N CYS A 157 -8.36 -5.43 6.31
CA CYS A 157 -7.98 -5.51 4.91
C CYS A 157 -6.46 -5.49 4.74
N GLY A 158 -5.94 -6.38 3.88
CA GLY A 158 -4.55 -6.37 3.43
C GLY A 158 -4.26 -5.27 2.40
N HIS A 159 -3.15 -5.38 1.67
CA HIS A 159 -2.65 -4.33 0.78
C HIS A 159 -3.58 -4.00 -0.41
N ASN A 160 -4.49 -4.91 -0.79
CA ASN A 160 -5.33 -4.78 -1.98
C ASN A 160 -6.78 -4.37 -1.63
N VAL A 161 -6.96 -3.23 -0.97
CA VAL A 161 -8.28 -2.71 -0.57
C VAL A 161 -9.25 -2.53 -1.73
N GLN A 162 -8.76 -2.16 -2.91
CA GLN A 162 -9.54 -2.05 -4.13
C GLN A 162 -10.17 -3.36 -4.60
N LEU A 163 -9.67 -4.51 -4.13
CA LEU A 163 -10.23 -5.82 -4.45
C LEU A 163 -11.09 -6.38 -3.33
N ILE A 164 -10.74 -6.10 -2.08
CA ILE A 164 -11.37 -6.71 -0.89
C ILE A 164 -12.50 -5.81 -0.35
N ARG A 165 -12.26 -4.50 -0.26
CA ARG A 165 -13.19 -3.50 0.26
C ARG A 165 -13.38 -2.33 -0.72
N PRO A 166 -13.84 -2.58 -1.96
CA PRO A 166 -14.09 -1.52 -2.94
C PRO A 166 -15.18 -0.53 -2.48
N ASP A 167 -16.06 -0.96 -1.57
CA ASP A 167 -17.03 -0.12 -0.87
C ASP A 167 -16.36 1.05 -0.15
N VAL A 168 -15.27 0.79 0.59
CA VAL A 168 -14.54 1.83 1.33
C VAL A 168 -13.95 2.86 0.36
N ILE A 169 -13.36 2.42 -0.75
CA ILE A 169 -12.86 3.36 -1.78
C ILE A 169 -14.00 4.23 -2.32
N ALA A 170 -15.15 3.63 -2.62
CA ALA A 170 -16.30 4.36 -3.15
C ALA A 170 -16.85 5.38 -2.14
N GLU A 171 -16.88 5.05 -0.85
CA GLU A 171 -17.26 5.97 0.23
C GLU A 171 -16.30 7.15 0.34
N GLU A 172 -15.00 6.90 0.30
CA GLU A 172 -14.00 7.97 0.37
C GLU A 172 -13.99 8.86 -0.89
N ILE A 173 -14.29 8.29 -2.06
CA ILE A 173 -14.50 9.09 -3.28
C ILE A 173 -15.72 10.01 -3.10
N LYS A 174 -16.83 9.50 -2.57
CA LYS A 174 -18.03 10.32 -2.29
C LYS A 174 -17.71 11.45 -1.32
N TRP A 175 -17.02 11.14 -0.22
CA TRP A 175 -16.61 12.15 0.75
C TRP A 175 -15.79 13.26 0.09
N VAL A 176 -14.81 12.93 -0.76
CA VAL A 176 -14.04 13.92 -1.51
C VAL A 176 -14.94 14.78 -2.40
N LEU A 177 -15.84 14.15 -3.18
CA LEU A 177 -16.71 14.86 -4.13
C LEU A 177 -17.67 15.81 -3.43
N GLU A 178 -18.32 15.38 -2.35
CA GLU A 178 -19.20 16.22 -1.54
C GLU A 178 -18.45 17.45 -1.01
N ASN A 179 -17.20 17.25 -0.59
CA ASN A 179 -16.37 18.32 -0.05
C ASN A 179 -15.80 19.29 -1.10
N ILE A 180 -15.82 18.92 -2.40
CA ILE A 180 -15.55 19.81 -3.53
C ILE A 180 -16.80 20.58 -3.92
N LEU A 181 -17.95 19.89 -3.99
CA LEU A 181 -19.23 20.48 -4.40
C LEU A 181 -19.72 21.53 -3.40
N ASN A 182 -19.60 21.26 -2.10
CA ASN A 182 -19.95 22.22 -1.04
C ASN A 182 -19.09 23.49 -1.10
N PHE A 183 -17.86 23.39 -1.61
CA PHE A 183 -16.96 24.53 -1.82
C PHE A 183 -17.37 25.40 -3.02
N SER A 184 -18.05 24.82 -4.02
CA SER A 184 -18.50 25.55 -5.22
C SER A 184 -19.77 26.37 -4.98
N THR A 185 -20.41 26.20 -3.82
CA THR A 185 -21.67 26.85 -3.43
C THR A 185 -21.51 27.87 -2.28
N SER A 186 -20.28 28.11 -1.81
CA SER A 186 -19.94 29.11 -0.78
C SER A 186 -19.10 30.24 -1.39
#